data_AF-A0A2V6TI95-F1
#
_entry.id   AF-A0A2V6TI95-F1
#
_cell.length_a   1.000
_cell.length_b   1.000
_cell.length_c   1.000
_cell.angle_alpha   90.00
_cell.angle_beta   90.00
_cell.angle_gamma   90.00
#
_symmetry.space_group_name_H-M   'P 1'
#
loop_
_entity.id
_entity.type
_entity.pdbx_description
1 polymer ?
#
loop_
_entity_poly.entity_id
_entity_poly.type
_entity_poly.pdbx_seq_one_letter_code
_entity_poly.pdbx_strand_id
1 'polypeptide(L)' 'PMRERHPLGRFGQPEDIAAAILYLASDEAGFVTGVALPVDGGYTAA' A
#
# COMPACT_ATOMS: atom_id res chain seq x y z
N PRO A 1 -3.31 20.39 0.26
CA PRO A 1 -4.43 19.99 -0.63
C PRO A 1 -4.36 18.57 -1.24
N MET A 2 -3.19 18.03 -1.63
CA MET A 2 -3.07 16.61 -2.09
C MET A 2 -2.47 15.68 -1.02
N ARG A 3 -1.54 16.18 -0.19
CA ARG A 3 -1.03 15.45 0.98
C ARG A 3 -2.12 15.16 2.02
N GLU A 4 -3.05 16.09 2.23
CA GLU A 4 -4.16 15.92 3.18
C GLU A 4 -5.15 14.82 2.78
N ARG A 5 -5.19 14.46 1.49
CA ARG A 5 -6.02 13.35 1.00
C ARG A 5 -5.40 11.98 1.28
N HIS A 6 -4.15 11.93 1.74
CA HIS A 6 -3.52 10.72 2.24
C HIS A 6 -3.63 10.79 3.77
N PRO A 7 -4.50 10.02 4.44
CA PRO A 7 -4.58 9.98 5.90
C PRO A 7 -3.23 9.82 6.62
N LEU A 8 -2.27 9.13 5.98
CA LEU A 8 -0.90 8.97 6.48
C LEU A 8 -0.09 10.29 6.53
N GLY A 9 -0.58 11.39 5.94
CA GLY A 9 0.01 12.73 6.02
C GLY A 9 1.28 12.94 5.17
N ARG A 10 1.67 11.95 4.38
CA ARG A 10 2.83 12.00 3.47
C ARG A 10 2.53 11.34 2.12
N PHE A 11 3.31 11.70 1.12
CA PHE A 11 3.34 10.95 -0.13
C PHE A 11 4.03 9.60 0.06
N GLY A 12 3.59 8.62 -0.73
CA GLY A 12 4.27 7.35 -0.87
C GLY A 12 5.69 7.55 -1.37
N GLN A 13 6.59 6.68 -0.90
CA GLN A 13 7.95 6.53 -1.38
C GLN A 13 8.05 5.19 -2.13
N PRO A 14 9.03 5.03 -3.04
CA PRO A 14 9.24 3.75 -3.74
C PRO A 14 9.33 2.54 -2.80
N GLU A 15 9.88 2.72 -1.61
CA GLU A 15 10.04 1.70 -0.59
C GLU A 15 8.70 1.18 -0.04
N ASP A 16 7.66 2.02 0.01
CA ASP A 16 6.32 1.58 0.43
C ASP A 16 5.76 0.53 -0.54
N ILE A 17 5.96 0.74 -1.84
CA ILE A 17 5.54 -0.19 -2.89
C ILE A 17 6.43 -1.44 -2.88
N ALA A 18 7.75 -1.26 -2.76
CA ALA A 18 8.69 -2.38 -2.71
C ALA A 18 8.41 -3.33 -1.55
N ALA A 19 8.10 -2.80 -0.36
CA ALA A 19 7.75 -3.60 0.82
C ALA A 19 6.44 -4.37 0.61
N ALA A 20 5.42 -3.75 0.00
CA ALA A 20 4.16 -4.43 -0.32
C ALA A 20 4.35 -5.55 -1.35
N ILE A 21 5.19 -5.33 -2.37
CA ILE A 21 5.58 -6.36 -3.34
C ILE A 21 6.32 -7.50 -2.65
N LEU A 22 7.28 -7.19 -1.78
CA LEU A 22 8.05 -8.20 -1.05
C LEU A 22 7.12 -9.08 -0.21
N TYR A 23 6.16 -8.48 0.50
CA TYR A 23 5.13 -9.23 1.22
C TYR A 23 4.32 -10.13 0.26
N LEU A 24 3.75 -9.57 -0.81
CA LEU A 24 2.91 -10.35 -1.75
C LEU A 24 3.68 -11.47 -2.47
N ALA A 25 4.99 -11.34 -2.63
CA ALA A 25 5.86 -12.35 -3.23
C ALA A 25 6.40 -13.37 -2.21
N SER A 26 6.14 -13.18 -0.92
CA SER A 26 6.64 -14.03 0.16
C SER A 26 5.66 -15.13 0.54
N ASP A 27 6.14 -16.15 1.27
CA ASP A 27 5.31 -17.25 1.77
C ASP A 27 4.25 -16.75 2.79
N GLU A 28 4.53 -15.63 3.47
CA GLU A 28 3.64 -14.98 4.43
C GLU A 28 2.32 -14.48 3.78
N ALA A 29 2.31 -14.27 2.46
CA ALA A 29 1.11 -13.92 1.71
C ALA A 29 0.34 -15.15 1.19
N GLY A 30 0.64 -16.37 1.66
CA GLY A 30 0.10 -17.62 1.12
C GLY A 30 -1.43 -17.79 1.08
N PHE A 31 -2.19 -16.92 1.76
CA PHE A 31 -3.67 -16.88 1.70
C PHE A 31 -4.24 -15.59 1.08
N VAL A 32 -3.38 -14.71 0.58
CA VAL A 32 -3.76 -13.44 -0.04
C VAL A 32 -3.77 -13.61 -1.55
N THR A 33 -4.95 -13.77 -2.13
CA THR A 33 -5.12 -13.94 -3.57
C THR A 33 -6.40 -13.26 -4.07
N GLY A 34 -6.44 -12.89 -5.35
CA GLY A 34 -7.61 -12.28 -5.99
C GLY A 34 -7.94 -10.84 -5.54
N VAL A 35 -7.00 -10.15 -4.91
CA VAL A 35 -7.19 -8.80 -4.36
C VAL A 35 -6.21 -7.80 -4.95
N ALA A 36 -6.67 -6.57 -5.19
CA ALA A 36 -5.81 -5.42 -5.40
C ALA A 36 -5.54 -4.76 -4.05
N LEU A 37 -4.33 -4.92 -3.50
CA LEU A 37 -3.94 -4.33 -2.21
C LEU A 37 -3.64 -2.83 -2.40
N PRO A 38 -4.40 -1.91 -1.78
CA PRO A 38 -4.10 -0.48 -1.86
C PRO A 38 -2.83 -0.14 -1.06
N VAL A 39 -1.90 0.56 -1.70
CA VAL A 39 -0.66 1.06 -1.08
C VAL A 39 -0.54 2.56 -1.37
N ASP A 40 -1.42 3.34 -0.77
CA ASP A 40 -1.67 4.73 -1.16
C ASP A 40 -1.80 5.68 0.05
N GLY A 41 -1.31 5.27 1.21
CA GLY A 41 -1.41 6.07 2.44
C GLY A 41 -2.84 6.30 2.93
N GLY A 42 -3.81 5.48 2.48
CA GLY A 42 -5.22 5.55 2.85
C GLY A 42 -6.09 6.38 1.91
N TYR A 43 -5.56 6.81 0.76
CA TYR A 43 -6.26 7.69 -0.18
C TYR A 43 -7.56 7.07 -0.71
N THR A 44 -7.56 5.79 -1.06
CA THR A 44 -8.72 5.09 -1.65
C THR A 44 -9.85 4.86 -0.64
N ALA A 45 -9.53 4.80 0.65
CA ALA A 45 -10.51 4.50 1.69
C ALA A 45 -11.19 5.74 2.29
N ALA A 46 -10.68 6.94 2.01
CA ALA A 46 -11.09 8.21 2.60
C ALA A 46 -12.16 8.96 1.79
#